data_AF-A0A8I1II95-F1
#
_entry.id   AF-A0A8I1II95-F1
#
_cell.length_a   1.000
_cell.length_b   1.000
_cell.length_c   1.000
_cell.angle_alpha   90.00
_cell.angle_beta   90.00
_cell.angle_gamma   90.00
#
_symmetry.space_group_name_H-M   'P 1'
#
loop_
_entity.id
_entity.type
_entity.pdbx_description
1 polymer ?
#
loop_
_entity_poly.entity_id
_entity_poly.type
_entity_poly.pdbx_seq_one_letter_code
_entity_poly.pdbx_strand_id
1 'polypeptide(L)'
;MTGAASDALARNPRAGSGRRLSMAVLAFGIATVVCFMVWSPLMDVLLRPVCAALTEAGAECGMILLRLSDGFWLAARVALFGGFVLAFPVIAHGLWRLLFPSADRIVNGAFRPYLAASALLFWGGAALGFVFAVPPLIDAAQTALYGGLLAQPDDMAALLTLQAVAVPASLNWTMVLTLAFGLAAQLPVLWALMCRARHAETTGQR
;
A
#
# COMPACT_ATOMS: atom_id res chain seq x y z
N MET A 1 32.77 30.29 -28.53
CA MET A 1 32.76 29.97 -27.07
C MET A 1 31.49 29.22 -26.64
N THR A 2 30.72 28.61 -27.55
CA THR A 2 29.40 28.02 -27.29
C THR A 2 29.38 26.48 -27.15
N GLY A 3 30.51 25.79 -27.36
CA GLY A 3 30.60 24.31 -27.30
C GLY A 3 30.77 23.72 -25.90
N ALA A 4 31.35 24.46 -24.95
CA ALA A 4 31.67 23.92 -23.62
C ALA A 4 30.42 23.77 -22.71
N ALA A 5 29.38 24.58 -22.94
CA ALA A 5 28.16 24.55 -22.13
C ALA A 5 27.17 23.44 -22.57
N SER A 6 27.11 23.10 -23.87
CA SER A 6 26.27 21.97 -24.33
C SER A 6 26.84 20.62 -23.90
N ASP A 7 28.17 20.50 -23.84
CA ASP A 7 28.87 19.29 -23.36
C ASP A 7 28.83 19.11 -21.84
N ALA A 8 28.55 20.17 -21.06
CA ALA A 8 28.35 20.07 -19.62
C ALA A 8 26.96 19.49 -19.26
N LEU A 9 25.93 19.78 -20.06
CA LEU A 9 24.57 19.28 -19.89
C LEU A 9 24.41 17.80 -20.30
N ALA A 10 25.20 17.33 -21.25
CA ALA A 10 25.25 15.90 -21.62
C ALA A 10 25.92 15.02 -20.53
N ARG A 11 26.71 15.62 -19.63
CA ARG A 11 27.48 14.91 -18.60
C ARG A 11 26.76 14.70 -17.27
N ASN A 12 25.56 15.25 -17.06
CA ASN A 12 24.83 15.07 -15.81
C ASN A 12 23.42 14.46 -15.99
N PRO A 13 23.31 13.12 -16.16
CA PRO A 13 22.02 12.43 -16.18
C PRO A 13 21.25 12.52 -14.84
N ARG A 14 21.87 13.00 -13.75
CA ARG A 14 21.22 13.11 -12.43
C ARG A 14 20.33 14.36 -12.30
N ALA A 15 20.47 15.36 -13.15
CA ALA A 15 19.76 16.64 -13.06
C ALA A 15 18.22 16.53 -13.30
N GLY A 16 17.75 15.44 -13.91
CA GLY A 16 16.31 15.21 -14.13
C GLY A 16 15.61 14.33 -13.10
N SER A 17 16.37 13.67 -12.20
CA SER A 17 15.85 12.65 -11.26
C SER A 17 15.08 13.27 -10.10
N GLY A 18 15.65 14.31 -9.47
CA GLY A 18 15.06 14.94 -8.28
C GLY A 18 13.68 15.56 -8.53
N ARG A 19 13.48 16.16 -9.71
CA ARG A 19 12.18 16.77 -10.06
C ARG A 19 11.07 15.71 -10.12
N ARG A 20 11.34 14.54 -10.68
CA ARG A 20 10.34 13.47 -10.84
C ARG A 20 10.04 12.77 -9.53
N LEU A 21 11.06 12.57 -8.69
CA LEU A 21 10.87 12.06 -7.33
C LEU A 21 10.04 13.03 -6.49
N SER A 22 10.30 14.34 -6.60
CA SER A 22 9.50 15.37 -5.91
C SER A 22 8.04 15.38 -6.36
N MET A 23 7.76 15.05 -7.63
CA MET A 23 6.40 14.93 -8.15
C MET A 23 5.68 13.69 -7.62
N ALA A 24 6.38 12.57 -7.42
CA ALA A 24 5.81 11.38 -6.77
C ALA A 24 5.49 11.66 -5.29
N VAL A 25 6.39 12.36 -4.58
CA VAL A 25 6.16 12.78 -3.18
C VAL A 25 4.99 13.76 -3.09
N LEU A 26 4.90 14.72 -4.01
CA LEU A 26 3.78 15.66 -4.04
C LEU A 26 2.45 14.97 -4.35
N ALA A 27 2.44 14.05 -5.32
CA ALA A 27 1.25 13.26 -5.65
C ALA A 27 0.80 12.39 -4.48
N PHE A 28 1.73 11.79 -3.74
CA PHE A 28 1.45 11.08 -2.50
C PHE A 28 0.83 11.98 -1.45
N GLY A 29 1.43 13.16 -1.19
CA GLY A 29 0.89 14.13 -0.25
C GLY A 29 -0.53 14.59 -0.59
N ILE A 30 -0.80 14.89 -1.87
CA ILE A 30 -2.14 15.28 -2.34
C ILE A 30 -3.12 14.12 -2.16
N ALA A 31 -2.75 12.89 -2.54
CA ALA A 31 -3.60 11.72 -2.38
C ALA A 31 -3.91 11.44 -0.89
N THR A 32 -2.93 11.60 0.00
CA THR A 32 -3.14 11.48 1.45
C THR A 32 -4.13 12.50 1.96
N VAL A 33 -4.04 13.77 1.53
CA VAL A 33 -5.01 14.81 1.92
C VAL A 33 -6.42 14.49 1.41
N VAL A 34 -6.54 14.01 0.17
CA VAL A 34 -7.84 13.59 -0.39
C VAL A 34 -8.42 12.40 0.38
N CYS A 35 -7.60 11.39 0.70
CA CYS A 35 -8.05 10.26 1.52
C CYS A 35 -8.39 10.66 2.96
N PHE A 36 -7.72 11.68 3.52
CA PHE A 36 -8.07 12.22 4.84
C PHE A 36 -9.46 12.86 4.84
N MET A 37 -9.87 13.54 3.76
CA MET A 37 -11.24 14.07 3.63
C MET A 37 -12.30 12.97 3.54
N VAL A 38 -11.95 11.82 2.98
CA VAL A 38 -12.85 10.68 2.71
C VAL A 38 -12.57 9.51 3.66
N TRP A 39 -12.13 9.80 4.89
CA TRP A 39 -11.66 8.78 5.84
C TRP A 39 -12.77 7.85 6.34
N SER A 40 -13.99 8.37 6.51
CA SER A 40 -15.15 7.62 7.04
C SER A 40 -15.48 6.36 6.20
N PRO A 41 -15.74 6.45 4.88
CA PRO A 41 -16.03 5.26 4.09
C PRO A 41 -14.81 4.34 3.94
N LEU A 42 -13.59 4.88 4.05
CA LEU A 42 -12.37 4.06 4.01
C LEU A 42 -12.28 3.20 5.27
N MET A 43 -12.63 3.75 6.45
CA MET A 43 -12.70 2.99 7.69
C MET A 43 -13.78 1.91 7.63
N ASP A 44 -14.96 2.21 7.09
CA ASP A 44 -16.03 1.21 6.97
C ASP A 44 -15.60 0.01 6.12
N VAL A 45 -14.84 0.23 5.05
CA VAL A 45 -14.27 -0.85 4.23
C VAL A 45 -13.27 -1.68 5.03
N LEU A 46 -12.33 -1.02 5.71
CA LEU A 46 -11.27 -1.72 6.47
C LEU A 46 -11.81 -2.48 7.69
N LEU A 47 -12.90 -2.00 8.29
CA LEU A 47 -13.52 -2.60 9.47
C LEU A 47 -14.42 -3.80 9.13
N ARG A 48 -14.83 -4.01 7.88
CA ARG A 48 -15.70 -5.16 7.51
C ARG A 48 -15.22 -6.51 8.05
N PRO A 49 -13.96 -6.94 7.84
CA PRO A 49 -13.50 -8.22 8.36
C PRO A 49 -13.43 -8.24 9.90
N VAL A 50 -13.19 -7.08 10.53
CA VAL A 50 -13.14 -6.94 11.99
C VAL A 50 -14.55 -7.03 12.59
N CYS A 51 -15.54 -6.38 11.98
CA CYS A 51 -16.93 -6.45 12.42
C CYS A 51 -17.49 -7.87 12.27
N ALA A 52 -17.20 -8.57 11.16
CA ALA A 52 -17.63 -9.95 10.97
C ALA A 52 -17.12 -10.85 12.10
N ALA A 53 -15.84 -10.69 12.45
CA ALA A 53 -15.17 -11.40 13.52
C ALA A 53 -15.73 -11.05 14.93
N LEU A 54 -16.16 -9.82 15.16
CA LEU A 54 -16.77 -9.37 16.42
C LEU A 54 -18.22 -9.83 16.59
N THR A 55 -18.99 -9.87 15.51
CA THR A 55 -20.37 -10.37 15.52
C THR A 55 -20.42 -11.87 15.85
N GLU A 56 -19.42 -12.64 15.41
CA GLU A 56 -19.27 -14.05 15.80
C GLU A 56 -18.98 -14.22 17.29
N ALA A 57 -18.31 -13.23 17.91
CA ALA A 57 -18.02 -13.20 19.35
C ALA A 57 -19.17 -12.62 20.20
N GLY A 58 -20.30 -12.26 19.60
CA GLY A 58 -21.47 -11.71 20.30
C GLY A 58 -21.36 -10.23 20.72
N ALA A 59 -20.34 -9.50 20.23
CA ALA A 59 -20.16 -8.08 20.52
C ALA A 59 -20.79 -7.20 19.41
N GLU A 60 -21.49 -6.12 19.79
CA GLU A 60 -21.98 -5.13 18.82
C GLU A 60 -20.80 -4.43 18.14
N CYS A 61 -20.79 -4.32 16.81
CA CYS A 61 -19.75 -3.55 16.10
C CYS A 61 -20.00 -2.05 16.27
N GLY A 62 -19.65 -1.52 17.45
CA GLY A 62 -19.74 -0.12 17.81
C GLY A 62 -18.35 0.51 17.83
N MET A 63 -18.16 1.58 17.05
CA MET A 63 -17.00 2.46 17.15
C MET A 63 -17.04 3.22 18.48
N ILE A 64 -16.59 2.59 19.57
CA ILE A 64 -16.21 3.33 20.77
C ILE A 64 -14.72 3.64 20.63
N LEU A 65 -14.42 4.74 19.93
CA LEU A 65 -13.12 5.37 20.07
C LEU A 65 -13.10 6.05 21.45
N LEU A 66 -12.64 5.34 22.48
CA LEU A 66 -12.61 5.84 23.87
C LEU A 66 -11.68 7.06 24.05
N ARG A 67 -10.84 7.43 23.07
CA ARG A 67 -9.90 8.56 23.15
C ARG A 67 -9.81 9.37 21.87
N LEU A 68 -9.91 10.69 22.01
CA LEU A 68 -9.70 11.65 20.92
C LEU A 68 -8.27 11.58 20.35
N SER A 69 -7.27 11.25 21.19
CA SER A 69 -5.88 11.07 20.77
C SER A 69 -5.68 9.86 19.85
N ASP A 70 -6.39 8.75 20.12
CA ASP A 70 -6.25 7.52 19.35
C ASP A 70 -6.97 7.62 18.01
N GLY A 71 -8.10 8.34 17.96
CA GLY A 71 -8.83 8.60 16.73
C GLY A 71 -8.04 9.43 15.71
N PHE A 72 -7.32 10.46 16.14
CA PHE A 72 -6.48 11.25 15.23
C PHE A 72 -5.37 10.42 14.59
N TRP A 73 -4.65 9.63 15.40
CA TRP A 73 -3.53 8.84 14.92
C TRP A 73 -3.99 7.68 14.02
N LEU A 74 -5.14 7.08 14.33
CA LEU A 74 -5.80 6.10 13.48
C LEU A 74 -6.18 6.70 12.13
N ALA A 75 -6.89 7.85 12.15
CA ALA A 75 -7.29 8.55 10.94
C ALA A 75 -6.09 8.95 10.08
N ALA A 76 -5.00 9.42 10.70
CA ALA A 76 -3.76 9.75 9.99
C ALA A 76 -3.13 8.51 9.31
N ARG A 77 -3.08 7.36 9.99
CA ARG A 77 -2.58 6.09 9.41
C ARG A 77 -3.46 5.60 8.26
N VAL A 78 -4.78 5.64 8.43
CA VAL A 78 -5.77 5.27 7.40
C VAL A 78 -5.61 6.17 6.18
N ALA A 79 -5.46 7.48 6.36
CA ALA A 79 -5.26 8.43 5.28
C ALA A 79 -3.92 8.23 4.55
N LEU A 80 -2.85 7.91 5.29
CA LEU A 80 -1.56 7.55 4.71
C LEU A 80 -1.64 6.26 3.88
N PHE A 81 -2.32 5.23 4.42
CA PHE A 81 -2.56 3.97 3.71
C PHE A 81 -3.38 4.19 2.43
N GLY A 82 -4.53 4.86 2.54
CA GLY A 82 -5.39 5.15 1.38
C GLY A 82 -4.68 6.02 0.34
N GLY A 83 -3.97 7.05 0.81
CA GLY A 83 -3.16 7.92 -0.04
C GLY A 83 -2.06 7.17 -0.77
N PHE A 84 -1.41 6.20 -0.12
CA PHE A 84 -0.40 5.34 -0.75
C PHE A 84 -1.02 4.48 -1.86
N VAL A 85 -2.14 3.82 -1.56
CA VAL A 85 -2.85 2.96 -2.51
C VAL A 85 -3.30 3.77 -3.74
N LEU A 86 -3.81 4.99 -3.53
CA LEU A 86 -4.30 5.86 -4.60
C LEU A 86 -3.17 6.53 -5.39
N ALA A 87 -2.08 6.92 -4.73
CA ALA A 87 -0.89 7.50 -5.37
C ALA A 87 0.02 6.45 -6.01
N PHE A 88 -0.24 5.16 -5.76
CA PHE A 88 0.56 4.05 -6.27
C PHE A 88 0.92 4.13 -7.76
N PRO A 89 0.02 4.49 -8.69
CA PRO A 89 0.36 4.58 -10.12
C PRO A 89 1.46 5.61 -10.41
N VAL A 90 1.45 6.74 -9.70
CA VAL A 90 2.42 7.83 -9.86
C VAL A 90 3.75 7.45 -9.19
N ILE A 91 3.68 6.84 -8.00
CA ILE A 91 4.85 6.34 -7.26
C ILE A 91 5.57 5.26 -8.08
N ALA A 92 4.81 4.29 -8.61
CA ALA A 92 5.33 3.24 -9.47
C ALA A 92 6.03 3.83 -10.70
N HIS A 93 5.42 4.82 -11.37
CA HIS A 93 6.06 5.50 -12.51
C HIS A 93 7.44 6.07 -12.17
N GLY A 94 7.56 6.75 -11.02
CA GLY A 94 8.83 7.29 -10.54
C GLY A 94 9.85 6.19 -10.20
N LEU A 95 9.39 5.13 -9.53
CA LEU A 95 10.24 4.03 -9.05
C LEU A 95 10.82 3.20 -10.21
N TRP A 96 9.98 2.80 -11.17
CA TRP A 96 10.42 1.96 -12.29
C TRP A 96 11.47 2.65 -13.18
N ARG A 97 11.37 3.97 -13.34
CA ARG A 97 12.34 4.74 -14.14
C ARG A 97 13.69 4.87 -13.43
N LEU A 98 13.74 4.73 -12.11
CA LEU A 98 14.97 4.65 -11.33
C LEU A 98 15.61 3.26 -11.43
N LEU A 99 14.80 2.20 -11.43
CA LEU A 99 15.25 0.81 -11.55
C LEU A 99 15.74 0.47 -12.97
N PHE A 100 15.08 0.99 -14.00
CA PHE A 100 15.40 0.72 -15.41
C PHE A 100 15.62 2.01 -16.20
N PRO A 101 16.73 2.74 -15.95
CA PRO A 101 17.01 4.00 -16.62
C PRO A 101 17.22 3.85 -18.15
N SER A 102 17.50 2.63 -18.63
CA SER A 102 17.76 2.32 -20.04
C SER A 102 16.51 1.91 -20.85
N ALA A 103 15.37 1.65 -20.22
CA ALA A 103 14.18 1.13 -20.91
C ALA A 103 13.54 2.15 -21.88
N ASP A 104 13.57 3.44 -21.53
CA ASP A 104 12.96 4.51 -22.34
C ASP A 104 13.82 4.95 -23.54
N ARG A 105 15.12 4.59 -23.59
CA ARG A 105 16.01 5.03 -24.69
C ARG A 105 15.92 4.17 -25.94
N ILE A 106 15.42 2.93 -25.84
CA ILE A 106 15.55 1.95 -26.91
C ILE A 106 14.20 1.67 -27.61
N VAL A 107 13.03 1.85 -26.95
CA VAL A 107 11.73 1.58 -27.60
C VAL A 107 10.63 2.55 -27.13
N ASN A 108 10.18 3.44 -28.03
CA ASN A 108 9.05 4.37 -27.83
C ASN A 108 7.73 3.63 -27.57
N GLY A 109 7.41 3.33 -26.31
CA GLY A 109 6.06 2.90 -25.89
C GLY A 109 5.92 1.46 -25.38
N ALA A 110 6.94 0.61 -25.51
CA ALA A 110 6.89 -0.77 -25.01
C ALA A 110 6.81 -0.88 -23.48
N PHE A 111 7.19 0.19 -22.75
CA PHE A 111 7.20 0.23 -21.29
C PHE A 111 5.84 0.61 -20.67
N ARG A 112 4.97 1.33 -21.41
CA ARG A 112 3.66 1.78 -20.95
C ARG A 112 2.69 0.64 -20.54
N PRO A 113 2.54 -0.47 -21.29
CA PRO A 113 1.65 -1.55 -20.87
C PRO A 113 2.14 -2.23 -19.58
N TYR A 114 3.45 -2.24 -19.36
CA TYR A 114 4.05 -2.80 -18.15
C TYR A 114 3.73 -1.99 -16.91
N LEU A 115 3.72 -0.67 -17.05
CA LEU A 115 3.39 0.23 -15.97
C LEU A 115 1.91 0.11 -15.57
N ALA A 116 1.02 0.04 -16.57
CA ALA A 116 -0.40 -0.21 -16.34
C ALA A 116 -0.64 -1.57 -15.67
N ALA A 117 0.07 -2.62 -16.14
CA ALA A 117 0.01 -3.94 -15.52
C ALA A 117 0.49 -3.91 -14.06
N SER A 118 1.55 -3.16 -13.74
CA SER A 118 2.05 -3.03 -12.36
C SER A 118 1.05 -2.35 -11.42
N ALA A 119 0.35 -1.32 -11.90
CA ALA A 119 -0.73 -0.70 -11.15
C ALA A 119 -1.86 -1.71 -10.92
N LEU A 120 -2.33 -2.36 -11.99
CA LEU A 120 -3.42 -3.34 -11.89
C LEU A 120 -3.06 -4.51 -10.95
N LEU A 121 -1.83 -5.02 -11.01
CA LEU A 121 -1.35 -6.07 -10.11
C LEU A 121 -1.27 -5.60 -8.66
N PHE A 122 -0.88 -4.35 -8.40
CA PHE A 122 -0.89 -3.82 -7.03
C PHE A 122 -2.31 -3.78 -6.46
N TRP A 123 -3.28 -3.26 -7.21
CA TRP A 123 -4.68 -3.23 -6.79
C TRP A 123 -5.25 -4.65 -6.62
N GLY A 124 -4.94 -5.56 -7.54
CA GLY A 124 -5.34 -6.97 -7.46
C GLY A 124 -4.69 -7.70 -6.28
N GLY A 125 -3.40 -7.46 -6.03
CA GLY A 125 -2.66 -8.00 -4.89
C GLY A 125 -3.19 -7.46 -3.57
N ALA A 126 -3.46 -6.15 -3.48
CA ALA A 126 -4.09 -5.55 -2.31
C ALA A 126 -5.49 -6.15 -2.04
N ALA A 127 -6.32 -6.30 -3.08
CA ALA A 127 -7.62 -6.96 -2.95
C ALA A 127 -7.49 -8.41 -2.49
N LEU A 128 -6.51 -9.16 -3.02
CA LEU A 128 -6.25 -10.54 -2.61
C LEU A 128 -5.77 -10.61 -1.15
N GLY A 129 -4.87 -9.72 -0.74
CA GLY A 129 -4.42 -9.63 0.66
C GLY A 129 -5.59 -9.33 1.60
N PHE A 130 -6.46 -8.39 1.24
CA PHE A 130 -7.62 -8.03 2.04
C PHE A 130 -8.65 -9.16 2.17
N VAL A 131 -8.90 -9.92 1.10
CA VAL A 131 -9.92 -10.98 1.10
C VAL A 131 -9.38 -12.31 1.64
N PHE A 132 -8.14 -12.68 1.33
CA PHE A 132 -7.60 -14.00 1.64
C PHE A 132 -6.61 -14.02 2.80
N ALA A 133 -5.82 -12.96 3.00
CA ALA A 133 -4.78 -12.97 4.04
C ALA A 133 -5.29 -12.38 5.37
N VAL A 134 -6.16 -11.37 5.32
CA VAL A 134 -6.64 -10.68 6.51
C VAL A 134 -7.58 -11.53 7.38
N PRO A 135 -8.61 -12.21 6.85
CA PRO A 135 -9.52 -13.00 7.68
C PRO A 135 -8.85 -14.10 8.53
N PRO A 136 -7.98 -14.98 7.98
CA PRO A 136 -7.35 -16.01 8.81
C PRO A 136 -6.37 -15.43 9.84
N LEU A 137 -5.77 -14.26 9.57
CA LEU A 137 -4.93 -13.60 10.57
C LEU A 137 -5.76 -13.05 11.72
N ILE A 138 -6.92 -12.45 11.44
CA ILE A 138 -7.82 -11.94 12.48
C ILE A 138 -8.36 -13.08 13.34
N ASP A 139 -8.75 -14.20 12.74
CA ASP A 139 -9.20 -15.40 13.46
C ASP A 139 -8.08 -15.98 14.36
N ALA A 140 -6.86 -16.08 13.82
CA ALA A 140 -5.69 -16.47 14.61
C ALA A 140 -5.37 -15.47 15.74
N ALA A 141 -5.59 -14.17 15.52
CA ALA A 141 -5.40 -13.14 16.54
C ALA A 141 -6.45 -13.25 17.64
N GLN A 142 -7.73 -13.45 17.27
CA GLN A 142 -8.85 -13.72 18.17
C GLN A 142 -8.57 -14.89 19.10
N THR A 143 -8.15 -16.01 18.55
CA THR A 143 -7.86 -17.20 19.33
C THR A 143 -6.62 -17.03 20.22
N ALA A 144 -5.52 -16.47 19.70
CA ALA A 144 -4.26 -16.39 20.42
C ALA A 144 -4.16 -15.23 21.44
N LEU A 145 -4.69 -14.06 21.10
CA LEU A 145 -4.56 -12.84 21.91
C LEU A 145 -5.80 -12.57 22.75
N TYR A 146 -6.97 -12.96 22.26
CA TYR A 146 -8.26 -12.62 22.88
C TYR A 146 -8.98 -13.83 23.49
N GLY A 147 -8.56 -15.07 23.21
CA GLY A 147 -9.15 -16.30 23.76
C GLY A 147 -9.19 -16.36 25.30
N GLY A 148 -8.25 -15.70 25.98
CA GLY A 148 -8.26 -15.57 27.44
C GLY A 148 -9.28 -14.55 27.98
N LEU A 149 -9.60 -13.51 27.21
CA LEU A 149 -10.61 -12.49 27.56
C LEU A 149 -12.03 -12.93 27.17
N LEU A 150 -12.18 -13.74 26.12
CA LEU A 150 -13.45 -14.32 25.67
C LEU A 150 -13.95 -15.45 26.58
N ALA A 151 -13.10 -16.00 27.46
CA ALA A 151 -13.49 -17.00 28.45
C ALA A 151 -14.39 -16.44 29.57
N GLN A 152 -14.54 -15.11 29.66
CA GLN A 152 -15.37 -14.44 30.67
C GLN A 152 -16.35 -13.46 29.98
N PRO A 153 -17.39 -13.99 29.28
CA PRO A 153 -18.29 -13.20 28.44
C PRO A 153 -19.26 -12.30 29.23
N ASP A 154 -19.42 -12.53 30.53
CA ASP A 154 -20.38 -11.80 31.38
C ASP A 154 -19.86 -10.45 31.88
N ASP A 155 -18.56 -10.16 31.69
CA ASP A 155 -17.95 -8.92 32.14
C ASP A 155 -17.96 -7.88 31.03
N MET A 156 -18.93 -6.96 31.09
CA MET A 156 -19.05 -5.85 30.13
C MET A 156 -17.78 -4.98 30.07
N ALA A 157 -17.00 -4.93 31.15
CA ALA A 157 -15.70 -4.26 31.16
C ALA A 157 -14.67 -5.02 30.29
N ALA A 158 -14.68 -6.35 30.32
CA ALA A 158 -13.81 -7.18 29.47
C ALA A 158 -14.16 -7.01 27.98
N LEU A 159 -15.45 -6.96 27.63
CA LEU A 159 -15.91 -6.69 26.25
C LEU A 159 -15.51 -5.29 25.74
N LEU A 160 -15.63 -4.26 26.59
CA LEU A 160 -15.20 -2.89 26.24
C LEU A 160 -13.68 -2.77 26.08
N THR A 161 -12.90 -3.44 26.93
CA THR A 161 -11.43 -3.45 26.80
C THR A 161 -10.97 -4.23 25.56
N LEU A 162 -11.68 -5.31 25.21
CA LEU A 162 -11.49 -6.05 23.96
C LEU A 162 -11.67 -5.15 22.75
N GLN A 163 -12.78 -4.40 22.67
CA GLN A 163 -13.02 -3.50 21.53
C GLN A 163 -11.98 -2.37 21.44
N ALA A 164 -11.58 -1.79 22.58
CA ALA A 164 -10.63 -0.68 22.61
C ALA A 164 -9.22 -1.07 22.13
N VAL A 165 -8.80 -2.30 22.39
CA VAL A 165 -7.46 -2.80 22.03
C VAL A 165 -7.49 -3.52 20.67
N ALA A 166 -8.54 -4.28 20.40
CA ALA A 166 -8.60 -5.14 19.21
C ALA A 166 -8.82 -4.37 17.92
N VAL A 167 -9.64 -3.32 17.94
CA VAL A 167 -9.94 -2.55 16.73
C VAL A 167 -8.69 -1.87 16.15
N PRO A 168 -7.92 -1.05 16.91
CA PRO A 168 -6.74 -0.38 16.34
C PRO A 168 -5.59 -1.33 15.98
N ALA A 169 -5.40 -2.42 16.74
CA ALA A 169 -4.38 -3.42 16.45
C ALA A 169 -4.69 -4.21 15.17
N SER A 170 -5.93 -4.70 15.06
CA SER A 170 -6.39 -5.43 13.87
C SER A 170 -6.36 -4.54 12.62
N LEU A 171 -6.76 -3.27 12.73
CA LEU A 171 -6.72 -2.32 11.61
C LEU A 171 -5.29 -2.11 11.09
N ASN A 172 -4.30 -2.02 11.99
CA ASN A 172 -2.90 -1.89 11.60
C ASN A 172 -2.39 -3.12 10.85
N TRP A 173 -2.74 -4.32 11.31
CA TRP A 173 -2.37 -5.56 10.62
C TRP A 173 -3.04 -5.66 9.24
N THR A 174 -4.32 -5.31 9.15
CA THR A 174 -5.05 -5.25 7.88
C THR A 174 -4.36 -4.34 6.87
N MET A 175 -3.97 -3.13 7.27
CA MET A 175 -3.25 -2.20 6.39
C MET A 175 -1.89 -2.75 5.94
N VAL A 176 -1.07 -3.24 6.88
CA VAL A 176 0.28 -3.72 6.58
C VAL A 176 0.23 -4.96 5.67
N LEU A 177 -0.65 -5.92 5.94
CA LEU A 177 -0.82 -7.10 5.08
C LEU A 177 -1.32 -6.73 3.69
N THR A 178 -2.31 -5.84 3.61
CA THR A 178 -2.87 -5.40 2.32
C THR A 178 -1.79 -4.72 1.48
N LEU A 179 -0.97 -3.86 2.09
CA LEU A 179 0.18 -3.25 1.41
C LEU A 179 1.25 -4.28 1.06
N ALA A 180 1.60 -5.19 1.96
CA ALA A 180 2.61 -6.21 1.71
C ALA A 180 2.23 -7.11 0.54
N PHE A 181 0.98 -7.54 0.45
CA PHE A 181 0.48 -8.32 -0.68
C PHE A 181 0.45 -7.51 -1.98
N GLY A 182 0.01 -6.25 -1.95
CA GLY A 182 0.05 -5.37 -3.11
C GLY A 182 1.48 -5.14 -3.62
N LEU A 183 2.45 -4.96 -2.72
CA LEU A 183 3.86 -4.81 -3.06
C LEU A 183 4.48 -6.14 -3.54
N ALA A 184 4.16 -7.26 -2.90
CA ALA A 184 4.65 -8.59 -3.31
C ALA A 184 4.14 -8.99 -4.70
N ALA A 185 2.95 -8.53 -5.10
CA ALA A 185 2.44 -8.71 -6.45
C ALA A 185 3.29 -8.01 -7.53
N GLN A 186 4.29 -7.21 -7.18
CA GLN A 186 5.26 -6.65 -8.14
C GLN A 186 6.42 -7.61 -8.45
N LEU A 187 6.64 -8.66 -7.66
CA LEU A 187 7.72 -9.63 -7.88
C LEU A 187 7.66 -10.31 -9.26
N PRO A 188 6.49 -10.78 -9.76
CA PRO A 188 6.40 -11.36 -11.11
C PRO A 188 6.78 -10.35 -12.20
N VAL A 189 6.46 -9.08 -11.95
CA VAL A 189 6.74 -7.95 -12.83
C VAL A 189 8.23 -7.58 -12.79
N LEU A 190 8.93 -7.80 -11.69
CA LEU A 190 10.40 -7.68 -11.72
C LEU A 190 11.02 -8.84 -12.50
N TRP A 191 10.54 -10.05 -12.27
CA TRP A 191 11.09 -11.26 -12.89
C TRP A 191 10.93 -11.28 -14.41
N ALA A 192 9.76 -10.90 -14.93
CA ALA A 192 9.52 -10.88 -16.37
C ALA A 192 10.39 -9.83 -17.10
N LEU A 193 10.71 -8.68 -16.49
CA LEU A 193 11.67 -7.73 -17.08
C LEU A 193 13.09 -8.29 -17.06
N MET A 194 13.49 -8.94 -15.97
CA MET A 194 14.82 -9.55 -15.88
C MET A 194 15.00 -10.64 -16.95
N CYS A 195 13.99 -11.49 -17.17
CA CYS A 195 13.99 -12.46 -18.26
C CYS A 195 14.13 -11.77 -19.62
N ARG A 196 13.35 -10.72 -19.88
CA ARG A 196 13.39 -10.00 -21.16
C ARG A 196 14.72 -9.31 -21.41
N ALA A 197 15.31 -8.71 -20.37
CA ALA A 197 16.63 -8.08 -20.43
C ALA A 197 17.73 -9.13 -20.75
N ARG A 198 17.67 -10.29 -20.08
CA ARG A 198 18.59 -11.41 -20.36
C ARG A 198 18.44 -11.94 -21.79
N HIS A 199 17.22 -12.07 -22.30
CA HIS A 199 17.01 -12.49 -23.68
C HIS A 199 17.60 -11.50 -24.68
N ALA A 200 17.41 -10.19 -24.48
CA ALA A 200 17.98 -9.17 -25.36
C ALA A 200 19.52 -9.22 -25.43
N GLU A 201 20.19 -9.48 -24.29
CA GLU A 201 21.64 -9.65 -24.23
C GLU A 201 22.11 -10.85 -25.07
N THR A 202 21.37 -11.97 -25.06
CA THR A 202 21.71 -13.16 -25.84
C THR A 202 21.50 -13.02 -27.36
N THR A 203 20.65 -12.09 -27.81
CA THR A 203 20.32 -11.90 -29.24
C THR A 203 21.16 -10.81 -29.92
N GLY A 204 22.07 -10.14 -29.19
CA GLY A 204 23.00 -9.18 -29.79
C GLY A 204 22.36 -7.89 -30.32
N GLN A 205 21.11 -7.60 -29.97
CA GLN A 205 20.47 -6.31 -30.25
C GLN A 205 20.82 -5.33 -29.11
N ARG A 206 21.90 -4.56 -29.29
CA ARG A 206 22.24 -3.41 -28.43
C ARG A 206 21.41 -2.19 -28.79
#